data_AF-A0A832SD82-F1
#
_entry.id   AF-A0A832SD82-F1
#
_cell.length_a   1.000
_cell.length_b   1.000
_cell.length_c   1.000
_cell.angle_alpha   90.00
_cell.angle_beta   90.00
_cell.angle_gamma   90.00
#
_symmetry.space_group_name_H-M   'P 1'
#
loop_
_entity.id
_entity.type
_entity.pdbx_description
1 polymer ?
#
loop_
_entity_poly.entity_id
_entity_poly.type
_entity_poly.pdbx_seq_one_letter_code
_entity_poly.pdbx_strand_id
1 'polypeptide(L)'
;MLERLIHSLETSPVMKRGDYNYFIHPITDGVPLLEPALLREIGCAMVRVLDLSGVDKIVVCEAMGIHIGVTLSLMTDIPLVVVRKRSYGLPGEVAVHQTTGYSKGELYLNGVGAGDRVVLIDDVCSTGGTLRALISALGQVGAGIADVCVVIGRGDADIGRPYKVLVRVEVSPDRVRVVDTYL
;
A
#
# COMPACT_ATOMS: atom_id res chain seq x y z
N MET A 1 -2.83 -15.02 12.88
CA MET A 1 -1.47 -14.41 12.79
C MET A 1 -1.50 -12.92 12.40
N LEU A 2 -2.63 -12.25 12.60
CA LEU A 2 -2.84 -10.82 12.35
C LEU A 2 -3.70 -10.23 13.49
N GLU A 3 -3.56 -10.78 14.71
CA GLU A 3 -4.47 -10.50 15.81
C GLU A 3 -4.44 -9.01 16.21
N ARG A 4 -3.26 -8.39 16.17
CA ARG A 4 -3.12 -6.96 16.51
C ARG A 4 -3.74 -6.09 15.44
N LEU A 5 -3.51 -6.41 14.17
CA LEU A 5 -4.10 -5.70 13.03
C LEU A 5 -5.62 -5.83 12.99
N ILE A 6 -6.14 -7.03 13.22
CA ILE A 6 -7.60 -7.27 13.27
C ILE A 6 -8.19 -6.46 14.42
N HIS A 7 -7.62 -6.58 15.62
CA HIS A 7 -8.10 -5.86 16.79
C HIS A 7 -8.02 -4.33 16.60
N SER A 8 -6.92 -3.81 16.03
CA SER A 8 -6.77 -2.36 15.80
C SER A 8 -7.77 -1.84 14.78
N LEU A 9 -8.12 -2.63 13.77
CA LEU A 9 -9.17 -2.27 12.80
C LEU A 9 -10.55 -2.29 13.42
N GLU A 10 -10.93 -3.37 14.09
CA GLU A 10 -12.29 -3.51 14.67
C GLU A 10 -12.59 -2.49 15.78
N THR A 11 -11.54 -1.97 16.43
CA THR A 11 -11.64 -0.90 17.44
C THR A 11 -11.46 0.51 16.86
N SER A 12 -11.26 0.65 15.54
CA SER A 12 -11.04 1.95 14.91
C SER A 12 -12.30 2.82 14.94
N PRO A 13 -12.17 4.13 15.23
CA PRO A 13 -13.29 5.06 15.13
C PRO A 13 -13.76 5.18 13.67
N VAL A 14 -15.07 5.15 13.47
CA VAL A 14 -15.72 5.40 12.18
C VAL A 14 -16.26 6.82 12.15
N MET A 15 -15.97 7.53 11.05
CA MET A 15 -16.47 8.85 10.75
C MET A 15 -17.21 8.85 9.42
N LYS A 16 -18.20 9.72 9.30
CA LYS A 16 -18.90 9.95 8.03
C LYS A 16 -18.15 11.01 7.21
N ARG A 17 -17.80 10.70 5.96
CA ARG A 17 -17.24 11.67 4.99
C ARG A 17 -18.17 11.76 3.78
N GLY A 18 -19.00 12.79 3.76
CA GLY A 18 -20.07 12.89 2.76
C GLY A 18 -21.01 11.69 2.88
N ASP A 19 -21.11 10.90 1.81
CA ASP A 19 -22.02 9.75 1.73
C ASP A 19 -21.38 8.40 2.11
N TYR A 20 -20.09 8.35 2.46
CA TYR A 20 -19.40 7.10 2.81
C TYR A 20 -18.84 7.08 4.24
N ASN A 21 -18.77 5.87 4.80
CA ASN A 21 -18.14 5.62 6.10
C ASN A 21 -16.62 5.45 5.91
N TYR A 22 -15.86 6.14 6.76
CA TYR A 22 -14.41 6.17 6.76
C TYR A 22 -13.91 5.82 8.15
N PHE A 23 -13.04 4.82 8.27
CA PHE A 23 -12.38 4.54 9.53
C PHE A 23 -11.06 5.32 9.61
N ILE A 24 -10.69 5.75 10.82
CA ILE A 24 -9.37 6.34 11.07
C ILE A 24 -8.53 5.28 11.77
N HIS A 25 -7.38 4.95 11.18
CA HIS A 25 -6.51 3.90 11.72
C HIS A 25 -5.03 4.31 11.64
N PRO A 26 -4.19 3.93 12.62
CA PRO A 26 -2.79 4.35 12.65
C PRO A 26 -1.99 4.02 11.38
N ILE A 27 -2.33 2.91 10.70
CA ILE A 27 -1.67 2.51 9.44
C ILE A 27 -2.11 3.37 8.26
N THR A 28 -3.39 3.75 8.18
CA THR A 28 -3.95 4.44 7.00
C THR A 28 -4.01 5.95 7.13
N ASP A 29 -3.87 6.46 8.35
CA ASP A 29 -4.03 7.89 8.64
C ASP A 29 -2.86 8.46 9.45
N GLY A 30 -2.02 7.61 10.03
CA GLY A 30 -0.94 8.03 10.92
C GLY A 30 -1.45 8.53 12.28
N VAL A 31 -2.75 8.38 12.52
CA VAL A 31 -3.45 8.73 13.75
C VAL A 31 -4.52 7.67 14.06
N PRO A 32 -4.75 7.34 15.35
CA PRO A 32 -3.93 7.69 16.52
C PRO A 32 -2.54 7.03 16.46
N LEU A 33 -1.80 7.02 17.58
CA LEU A 33 -0.44 6.49 17.69
C LEU A 33 -0.23 5.17 16.93
N LEU A 34 0.83 5.11 16.12
CA LEU A 34 1.27 3.90 15.44
C LEU A 34 2.28 3.13 16.31
N GLU A 35 1.83 2.02 16.89
CA GLU A 35 2.65 1.17 17.74
C GLU A 35 3.65 0.32 16.94
N PRO A 36 4.93 0.23 17.37
CA PRO A 36 5.93 -0.62 16.69
C PRO A 36 5.54 -2.10 16.61
N ALA A 37 4.76 -2.60 17.57
CA ALA A 37 4.28 -3.99 17.58
C ALA A 37 3.31 -4.28 16.42
N LEU A 38 2.47 -3.30 16.05
CA LEU A 38 1.56 -3.42 14.91
C LEU A 38 2.35 -3.43 13.60
N LEU A 39 3.33 -2.53 13.47
CA LEU A 39 4.23 -2.51 12.29
C LEU A 39 4.97 -3.83 12.12
N ARG A 40 5.51 -4.37 13.21
CA ARG A 40 6.23 -5.63 13.19
C ARG A 40 5.34 -6.79 12.78
N GLU A 41 4.08 -6.84 13.24
CA GLU A 41 3.12 -7.88 12.82
C GLU A 41 2.86 -7.79 11.31
N ILE A 42 2.60 -6.58 10.79
CA ILE A 42 2.38 -6.34 9.35
C ILE A 42 3.62 -6.71 8.52
N GLY A 43 4.81 -6.28 8.94
CA GLY A 43 6.07 -6.61 8.26
C GLY A 43 6.32 -8.12 8.22
N CYS A 44 6.15 -8.82 9.35
CA CYS A 44 6.24 -10.28 9.41
C CYS A 44 5.24 -10.98 8.49
N ALA A 45 4.00 -10.47 8.41
CA ALA A 45 3.00 -11.00 7.50
C ALA A 45 3.39 -10.78 6.04
N MET A 46 3.83 -9.58 5.68
CA MET A 46 4.27 -9.24 4.32
C MET A 46 5.45 -10.10 3.86
N VAL A 47 6.47 -10.28 4.70
CA VAL A 47 7.62 -11.15 4.39
C VAL A 47 7.19 -12.59 4.09
N ARG A 48 6.15 -13.09 4.78
CA ARG A 48 5.65 -14.46 4.56
C ARG A 48 4.85 -14.61 3.28
N VAL A 49 4.11 -13.58 2.88
CA VAL A 49 3.16 -13.69 1.77
C VAL A 49 3.75 -13.21 0.45
N LEU A 50 4.68 -12.26 0.46
CA LEU A 50 5.28 -11.70 -0.76
C LEU A 50 6.25 -12.68 -1.42
N ASP A 51 6.26 -12.71 -2.76
CA ASP A 51 7.41 -13.26 -3.49
C ASP A 51 8.53 -12.21 -3.55
N LEU A 52 9.50 -12.37 -2.65
CA LEU A 52 10.68 -11.50 -2.54
C LEU A 52 11.89 -12.03 -3.30
N SER A 53 11.76 -13.14 -4.03
CA SER A 53 12.89 -13.78 -4.71
C SER A 53 13.48 -12.81 -5.74
N GLY A 54 14.76 -12.47 -5.64
CA GLY A 54 15.43 -11.59 -6.62
C GLY A 54 14.78 -10.21 -6.79
N VAL A 55 14.11 -9.69 -5.76
CA VAL A 55 13.54 -8.34 -5.77
C VAL A 55 14.64 -7.32 -5.45
N ASP A 56 14.77 -6.32 -6.32
CA ASP A 56 15.76 -5.25 -6.21
C ASP A 56 15.25 -4.07 -5.38
N LYS A 57 13.94 -3.78 -5.44
CA LYS A 57 13.35 -2.58 -4.82
C LYS A 57 11.94 -2.82 -4.29
N ILE A 58 11.64 -2.22 -3.12
CA ILE A 58 10.29 -2.06 -2.60
C ILE A 58 9.79 -0.68 -3.05
N VAL A 59 8.64 -0.62 -3.72
CA VAL A 59 8.00 0.62 -4.16
C VAL A 59 6.77 0.88 -3.30
N VAL A 60 6.65 2.09 -2.75
CA VAL A 60 5.48 2.52 -1.97
C VAL A 60 5.01 3.91 -2.38
N CYS A 61 3.72 4.20 -2.21
CA CYS A 61 3.20 5.55 -2.37
C CYS A 61 3.29 6.35 -1.06
N GLU A 62 3.61 7.63 -1.15
CA GLU A 62 3.50 8.50 0.02
C GLU A 62 2.04 8.78 0.41
N ALA A 63 1.74 9.09 1.66
CA ALA A 63 2.65 9.05 2.82
C ALA A 63 2.56 7.73 3.57
N MET A 64 1.42 7.04 3.49
CA MET A 64 1.09 5.95 4.40
C MET A 64 1.80 4.65 4.04
N GLY A 65 2.14 4.41 2.77
CA GLY A 65 3.00 3.29 2.40
C GLY A 65 4.42 3.37 3.00
N ILE A 66 4.90 4.56 3.42
CA ILE A 66 6.30 4.78 3.83
C ILE A 66 6.68 3.95 5.06
N HIS A 67 5.88 3.99 6.14
CA HIS A 67 6.25 3.30 7.37
C HIS A 67 6.17 1.77 7.23
N ILE A 68 5.29 1.27 6.34
CA ILE A 68 5.22 -0.15 5.96
C ILE A 68 6.46 -0.51 5.13
N GLY A 69 6.79 0.30 4.12
CA GLY A 69 7.94 0.10 3.25
C GLY A 69 9.28 0.13 3.99
N VAL A 70 9.45 1.06 4.94
CA VAL A 70 10.63 1.12 5.82
C VAL A 70 10.72 -0.15 6.67
N THR A 71 9.60 -0.59 7.24
CA THR A 71 9.58 -1.82 8.04
C THR A 71 10.01 -3.02 7.20
N LEU A 72 9.45 -3.18 6.00
CA LEU A 72 9.80 -4.28 5.11
C LEU A 72 11.27 -4.20 4.65
N SER A 73 11.73 -3.01 4.25
CA SER A 73 13.12 -2.75 3.83
C SER A 73 14.13 -3.13 4.91
N LEU A 74 13.90 -2.73 6.16
CA LEU A 74 14.76 -3.10 7.29
C LEU A 74 14.74 -4.59 7.62
N MET A 75 13.66 -5.30 7.27
CA MET A 75 13.54 -6.74 7.53
C MET A 75 14.15 -7.61 6.42
N THR A 76 14.31 -7.07 5.21
CA THR A 76 14.70 -7.83 4.02
C THR A 76 16.00 -7.35 3.38
N ASP A 77 16.55 -6.23 3.85
CA ASP A 77 17.68 -5.51 3.24
C ASP A 77 17.42 -5.05 1.79
N ILE A 78 16.16 -5.04 1.35
CA ILE A 78 15.78 -4.55 0.01
C ILE A 78 15.61 -3.02 0.05
N PRO A 79 16.25 -2.25 -0.85
CA PRO A 79 16.09 -0.81 -0.95
C PRO A 79 14.63 -0.33 -1.13
N LEU A 80 14.32 0.83 -0.56
CA LEU A 80 12.98 1.45 -0.63
C LEU A 80 12.95 2.63 -1.61
N VAL A 81 11.97 2.61 -2.52
CA VAL A 81 11.57 3.73 -3.37
C VAL A 81 10.23 4.27 -2.90
N VAL A 82 10.17 5.59 -2.69
CA VAL A 82 8.94 6.29 -2.31
C VAL A 82 8.46 7.15 -3.47
N VAL A 83 7.28 6.85 -3.99
CA VAL A 83 6.58 7.66 -5.00
C VAL A 83 5.96 8.88 -4.33
N ARG A 84 6.16 10.06 -4.94
CA ARG A 84 5.86 11.36 -4.35
C ARG A 84 4.73 12.08 -5.09
N LYS A 85 3.94 12.91 -4.41
CA LYS A 85 2.95 13.82 -5.02
C LYS A 85 3.57 15.09 -5.57
N ARG A 86 4.84 15.36 -5.23
CA ARG A 86 5.62 16.49 -5.75
C ARG A 86 6.78 15.99 -6.61
N SER A 87 6.99 16.64 -7.75
CA SER A 87 8.17 16.46 -8.59
C SER A 87 9.40 17.05 -7.91
N TYR A 88 10.54 16.39 -8.09
CA TYR A 88 11.85 16.91 -7.69
C TYR A 88 12.73 17.27 -8.88
N GLY A 89 12.31 16.98 -10.11
CA GLY A 89 13.05 17.30 -11.33
C GLY A 89 14.37 16.52 -11.45
N LEU A 90 14.47 15.37 -10.78
CA LEU A 90 15.66 14.54 -10.82
C LEU A 90 15.73 13.75 -12.14
N PRO A 91 16.95 13.44 -12.63
CA PRO A 91 17.12 12.54 -13.76
C PRO A 91 16.38 11.22 -13.54
N GLY A 92 15.64 10.75 -14.55
CA GLY A 92 14.85 9.52 -14.49
C GLY A 92 13.53 9.62 -13.71
N GLU A 93 13.09 10.82 -13.34
CA GLU A 93 11.76 11.01 -12.74
C GLU A 93 10.66 10.86 -13.79
N VAL A 94 9.64 10.07 -13.46
CA VAL A 94 8.50 9.75 -14.33
C VAL A 94 7.21 10.19 -13.65
N ALA A 95 6.42 10.98 -14.38
CA ALA A 95 5.07 11.35 -13.95
C ALA A 95 4.12 10.16 -14.11
N VAL A 96 3.33 9.92 -13.07
CA VAL A 96 2.34 8.85 -12.98
C VAL A 96 0.98 9.51 -12.85
N HIS A 97 0.19 9.45 -13.93
CA HIS A 97 -1.12 10.05 -13.98
C HIS A 97 -2.15 9.17 -13.27
N GLN A 98 -2.54 9.57 -12.06
CA GLN A 98 -3.54 8.86 -11.27
C GLN A 98 -4.93 9.47 -11.51
N THR A 99 -5.89 8.61 -11.86
CA THR A 99 -7.32 8.94 -11.78
C THR A 99 -7.97 8.03 -10.73
N THR A 100 -8.40 8.60 -9.61
CA THR A 100 -9.25 7.90 -8.63
C THR A 100 -10.66 8.49 -8.64
N GLY A 101 -11.60 7.83 -7.96
CA GLY A 101 -12.95 8.36 -7.76
C GLY A 101 -13.01 9.64 -6.93
N TYR A 102 -11.92 10.00 -6.23
CA TYR A 102 -11.88 11.12 -5.27
C TYR A 102 -10.87 12.21 -5.67
N SER A 103 -9.91 11.91 -6.54
CA SER A 103 -8.86 12.84 -6.96
C SER A 103 -8.28 12.49 -8.34
N LYS A 104 -7.99 13.53 -9.13
CA LYS A 104 -6.99 13.47 -10.21
C LYS A 104 -5.72 14.10 -9.66
N GLY A 105 -4.61 13.38 -9.72
CA GLY A 105 -3.34 13.84 -9.18
C GLY A 105 -2.17 13.23 -9.93
N GLU A 106 -1.07 13.95 -9.96
CA GLU A 106 0.20 13.41 -10.43
C GLU A 106 0.97 12.84 -9.26
N LEU A 107 1.52 11.65 -9.49
CA LEU A 107 2.56 11.07 -8.64
C LEU A 107 3.86 11.04 -9.45
N TYR A 108 4.99 10.99 -8.78
CA TYR A 108 6.32 11.06 -9.39
C TYR A 108 7.15 9.90 -8.86
N LEU A 109 7.53 9.02 -9.78
CA LEU A 109 8.38 7.85 -9.56
C LEU A 109 9.82 8.20 -9.96
N ASN A 110 10.79 7.86 -9.12
CA ASN A 110 12.22 7.95 -9.45
C ASN A 110 12.96 6.78 -8.79
N GLY A 111 14.17 6.45 -9.27
CA GLY A 111 14.98 5.38 -8.68
C GLY A 111 14.55 3.97 -9.06
N VAL A 112 13.72 3.82 -10.10
CA VAL A 112 13.40 2.54 -10.75
C VAL A 112 13.74 2.65 -12.23
N GLY A 113 14.35 1.60 -12.78
CA GLY A 113 14.79 1.54 -14.18
C GLY A 113 14.44 0.22 -14.87
N ALA A 114 14.78 0.15 -16.15
CA ALA A 114 14.56 -1.05 -16.96
C ALA A 114 15.33 -2.25 -16.39
N GLY A 115 14.66 -3.40 -16.30
CA GLY A 115 15.23 -4.64 -15.77
C GLY A 115 15.11 -4.81 -14.25
N ASP A 116 14.77 -3.75 -13.50
CA ASP A 116 14.52 -3.86 -12.06
C ASP A 116 13.35 -4.79 -11.78
N ARG A 117 13.51 -5.68 -10.79
CA ARG A 117 12.43 -6.47 -10.24
C ARG A 117 11.93 -5.84 -8.94
N VAL A 118 10.66 -5.45 -8.88
CA VAL A 118 10.10 -4.68 -7.76
C VAL A 118 8.91 -5.36 -7.10
N VAL A 119 8.69 -5.10 -5.82
CA VAL A 119 7.39 -5.32 -5.17
C VAL A 119 6.72 -3.99 -4.90
N LEU A 120 5.41 -3.93 -5.14
CA LEU A 120 4.60 -2.74 -4.88
C LEU A 120 3.78 -2.95 -3.61
N ILE A 121 3.95 -2.05 -2.63
CA ILE A 121 3.27 -2.13 -1.34
C ILE A 121 2.47 -0.85 -1.08
N ASP A 122 1.28 -0.98 -0.51
CA ASP A 122 0.45 0.15 -0.08
C ASP A 122 -0.27 -0.15 1.24
N ASP A 123 -0.78 0.90 1.90
CA ASP A 123 -1.55 0.76 3.14
C ASP A 123 -2.97 0.25 2.87
N VAL A 124 -3.68 0.87 1.92
CA VAL A 124 -5.09 0.57 1.62
C VAL A 124 -5.40 0.55 0.13
N CYS A 125 -6.11 -0.49 -0.32
CA CYS A 125 -6.70 -0.54 -1.65
C CYS A 125 -8.22 -0.45 -1.58
N SER A 126 -8.81 0.59 -2.18
CA SER A 126 -10.27 0.73 -2.31
C SER A 126 -10.75 0.69 -3.75
N THR A 127 -10.33 1.62 -4.61
CA THR A 127 -10.71 1.62 -6.04
C THR A 127 -9.65 1.02 -6.95
N GLY A 128 -8.44 0.79 -6.42
CA GLY A 128 -7.28 0.31 -7.18
C GLY A 128 -6.62 1.36 -8.10
N GLY A 129 -7.16 2.58 -8.21
CA GLY A 129 -6.70 3.59 -9.17
C GLY A 129 -5.21 3.94 -9.03
N THR A 130 -4.73 4.11 -7.79
CA THR A 130 -3.31 4.34 -7.48
C THR A 130 -2.43 3.20 -8.00
N LEU A 131 -2.76 1.97 -7.60
CA LEU A 131 -1.96 0.80 -7.95
C LEU A 131 -1.95 0.57 -9.47
N ARG A 132 -3.08 0.76 -10.17
CA ARG A 132 -3.13 0.67 -11.64
C ARG A 132 -2.20 1.67 -12.31
N ALA A 133 -2.21 2.92 -11.86
CA ALA A 133 -1.36 3.96 -12.41
C ALA A 133 0.13 3.64 -12.17
N LEU A 134 0.48 3.17 -10.97
CA LEU A 134 1.85 2.75 -10.63
C LEU A 134 2.30 1.53 -11.43
N ILE A 135 1.45 0.52 -11.58
CA ILE A 135 1.72 -0.67 -12.40
C ILE A 135 1.99 -0.27 -13.84
N SER A 136 1.17 0.63 -14.41
CA SER A 136 1.39 1.14 -15.76
C SER A 136 2.71 1.89 -15.89
N ALA A 137 3.04 2.77 -14.95
CA ALA A 137 4.28 3.56 -14.98
C ALA A 137 5.53 2.66 -14.84
N LEU A 138 5.51 1.69 -13.92
CA LEU A 138 6.59 0.72 -13.76
C LEU A 138 6.79 -0.11 -15.03
N GLY A 139 5.70 -0.51 -15.70
CA GLY A 139 5.76 -1.20 -16.99
C GLY A 139 6.37 -0.34 -18.10
N GLN A 140 6.03 0.96 -18.15
CA GLN A 140 6.61 1.91 -19.12
C GLN A 140 8.11 2.15 -18.89
N VAL A 141 8.56 2.13 -17.63
CA VAL A 141 9.98 2.21 -17.26
C VAL A 141 10.74 0.92 -17.59
N GLY A 142 10.03 -0.18 -17.88
CA GLY A 142 10.62 -1.49 -18.16
C GLY A 142 10.97 -2.30 -16.92
N ALA A 143 10.36 -1.98 -15.77
CA ALA A 143 10.54 -2.74 -14.54
C ALA A 143 9.57 -3.93 -14.48
N GLY A 144 10.06 -5.07 -13.98
CA GLY A 144 9.26 -6.25 -13.68
C GLY A 144 8.66 -6.15 -12.29
N ILE A 145 7.33 -6.32 -12.17
CA ILE A 145 6.67 -6.33 -10.86
C ILE A 145 6.54 -7.79 -10.41
N ALA A 146 7.31 -8.17 -9.38
CA ALA A 146 7.29 -9.48 -8.76
C ALA A 146 5.94 -9.75 -8.09
N ASP A 147 5.46 -8.79 -7.29
CA ASP A 147 4.28 -8.95 -6.48
C ASP A 147 3.68 -7.59 -6.07
N VAL A 148 2.42 -7.63 -5.65
CA VAL A 148 1.71 -6.46 -5.11
C VAL A 148 1.01 -6.88 -3.83
N CYS A 149 1.21 -6.15 -2.74
CA CYS A 149 0.51 -6.41 -1.47
C CYS A 149 0.03 -5.12 -0.83
N VAL A 150 -1.19 -5.12 -0.32
CA VAL A 150 -1.70 -4.05 0.54
C VAL A 150 -2.03 -4.57 1.93
N VAL A 151 -1.95 -3.72 2.94
CA VAL A 151 -2.35 -4.11 4.30
C VAL A 151 -3.87 -4.32 4.32
N ILE A 152 -4.64 -3.33 3.86
CA ILE A 152 -6.11 -3.32 4.00
C ILE A 152 -6.78 -3.24 2.63
N GLY A 153 -7.74 -4.14 2.37
CA GLY A 153 -8.62 -4.08 1.20
C GLY A 153 -10.02 -3.61 1.58
N ARG A 154 -10.59 -2.72 0.77
CA ARG A 154 -12.00 -2.31 0.83
C ARG A 154 -12.69 -2.70 -0.47
N GLY A 155 -13.50 -3.76 -0.42
CA GLY A 155 -14.10 -4.36 -1.61
C GLY A 155 -13.09 -5.09 -2.50
N ASP A 156 -13.47 -5.34 -3.75
CA ASP A 156 -12.74 -6.18 -4.69
C ASP A 156 -12.20 -5.37 -5.88
N ALA A 157 -11.26 -4.48 -5.57
CA ALA A 157 -10.63 -3.63 -6.57
C ALA A 157 -9.86 -4.46 -7.61
N ASP A 158 -10.16 -4.26 -8.89
CA ASP A 158 -9.32 -4.79 -9.98
C ASP A 158 -8.14 -3.84 -10.24
N ILE A 159 -6.91 -4.31 -10.04
CA ILE A 159 -5.70 -3.53 -10.34
C ILE A 159 -5.00 -3.93 -11.65
N GLY A 160 -5.66 -4.75 -12.48
CA GLY A 160 -5.11 -5.27 -13.73
C GLY A 160 -4.14 -6.44 -13.56
N ARG A 161 -3.98 -6.95 -12.33
CA ARG A 161 -3.20 -8.15 -12.00
C ARG A 161 -3.58 -8.70 -10.61
N PRO A 162 -3.23 -9.96 -10.29
CA PRO A 162 -3.35 -10.48 -8.93
C PRO A 162 -2.54 -9.65 -7.93
N TYR A 163 -3.10 -9.48 -6.74
CA TYR A 163 -2.46 -8.82 -5.61
C TYR A 163 -2.93 -9.43 -4.30
N LYS A 164 -2.12 -9.24 -3.27
CA LYS A 164 -2.33 -9.77 -1.92
C LYS A 164 -2.92 -8.68 -1.03
N VAL A 165 -3.81 -9.08 -0.14
CA VAL A 165 -4.48 -8.19 0.81
C VAL A 165 -4.41 -8.85 2.16
N LEU A 166 -3.65 -8.31 3.12
CA LEU A 166 -3.49 -8.98 4.42
C LEU A 166 -4.84 -9.14 5.12
N VAL A 167 -5.67 -8.09 5.12
CA VAL A 167 -7.02 -8.10 5.69
C VAL A 167 -8.01 -7.34 4.80
N ARG A 168 -9.21 -7.88 4.62
CA ARG A 168 -10.33 -7.14 4.00
C ARG A 168 -11.29 -6.66 5.07
N VAL A 169 -11.82 -5.45 4.88
CA VAL A 169 -12.75 -4.83 5.82
C VAL A 169 -14.03 -4.35 5.16
N GLU A 170 -15.12 -4.46 5.92
CA GLU A 170 -16.38 -3.76 5.70
C GLU A 170 -16.52 -2.62 6.72
N VAL A 171 -17.07 -1.48 6.28
CA VAL A 171 -17.20 -0.28 7.10
C VAL A 171 -18.66 0.14 7.19
N SER A 172 -19.30 -0.24 8.29
CA SER A 172 -20.64 0.22 8.67
C SER A 172 -20.56 1.53 9.46
N PRO A 173 -21.67 2.28 9.64
CA PRO A 173 -21.66 3.55 10.38
C PRO A 173 -21.16 3.45 11.82
N ASP A 174 -21.29 2.28 12.44
CA ASP A 174 -21.01 2.00 13.85
C ASP A 174 -19.66 1.33 14.10
N ARG A 175 -19.10 0.63 13.10
CA ARG A 175 -17.90 -0.19 13.27
C ARG A 175 -17.21 -0.56 11.96
N VAL A 176 -15.96 -0.96 12.09
CA VAL A 176 -15.20 -1.71 11.07
C VAL A 176 -15.30 -3.20 11.40
N ARG A 177 -15.47 -4.04 10.38
CA ARG A 177 -15.44 -5.49 10.52
C ARG A 177 -14.41 -6.07 9.57
N VAL A 178 -13.51 -6.91 10.08
CA VAL A 178 -12.65 -7.73 9.23
C VAL A 178 -13.47 -8.90 8.69
N VAL A 179 -13.45 -9.09 7.37
CA VAL A 179 -14.27 -10.11 6.68
C VAL A 179 -13.45 -11.21 6.03
N ASP A 180 -12.16 -10.97 5.79
CA ASP A 180 -11.25 -11.94 5.17
C ASP A 180 -9.80 -11.63 5.58
N THR A 181 -8.97 -12.68 5.64
CA THR A 181 -7.54 -12.59 5.95
C THR A 181 -6.76 -13.48 4.99
N TYR A 182 -5.60 -13.01 4.52
CA TYR A 182 -4.75 -13.80 3.61
C TYR A 182 -4.08 -15.00 4.30
N LEU A 183 -3.95 -14.93 5.64
CA LEU A 183 -3.24 -15.87 6.50
C LEU A 183 -4.19 -16.55 7.48
#